data_AF-A0A4Q7B3L1-F1
#
_entry.id   AF-A0A4Q7B3L1-F1
#
_cell.length_a   1.000
_cell.length_b   1.000
_cell.length_c   1.000
_cell.angle_alpha   90.00
_cell.angle_beta   90.00
_cell.angle_gamma   90.00
#
_symmetry.space_group_name_H-M   'P 1'
#
loop_
_entity.id
_entity.type
_entity.pdbx_description
1 polymer ?
#
loop_
_entity_poly.entity_id
_entity_poly.type
_entity_poly.pdbx_seq_one_letter_code
_entity_poly.pdbx_strand_id
1 'polypeptide(L)' 'AQQNLAQLQQQHGLMQKAYKLGELSLNELLLHSQQLVDARGRIDQAKIDYAESLSLLLLNSHQLWPLHEDHQAE' A
#
# COMPACT_ATOMS: atom_id res chain seq x y z
N ALA A 1 6.80 1.08 -6.29
CA ALA A 1 6.29 1.46 -4.95
C ALA A 1 6.93 0.65 -3.83
N GLN A 2 6.89 -0.69 -3.85
CA GLN A 2 7.47 -1.53 -2.79
C GLN A 2 9.00 -1.37 -2.63
N GLN A 3 9.74 -1.22 -3.73
CA GLN A 3 11.19 -0.96 -3.70
C GLN A 3 11.53 0.36 -2.97
N ASN A 4 10.75 1.42 -3.18
CA ASN A 4 10.94 2.70 -2.49
C ASN A 4 10.70 2.59 -0.98
N LEU A 5 9.74 1.76 -0.56
CA LEU A 5 9.44 1.55 0.86
C LEU A 5 10.58 0.78 1.55
N ALA A 6 11.13 -0.25 0.89
CA ALA A 6 12.30 -0.95 1.39
C ALA A 6 13.52 -0.03 1.53
N GLN A 7 13.71 0.88 0.58
CA GLN A 7 14.79 1.87 0.62
C GLN A 7 14.60 2.89 1.75
N LEU A 8 13.37 3.39 1.96
CA LEU A 8 13.01 4.24 3.09
C LEU A 8 13.21 3.55 4.44
N GLN A 9 12.89 2.26 4.56
CA GLN A 9 13.14 1.46 5.76
C GLN A 9 14.63 1.33 6.07
N GLN A 10 15.46 1.06 5.05
CA GLN A 10 16.91 1.04 5.24
C GLN A 10 17.45 2.40 5.68
N GLN A 11 17.02 3.49 5.04
CA GLN A 11 17.42 4.85 5.39
C GLN A 11 17.02 5.21 6.84
N HIS A 12 15.80 4.89 7.24
CA HIS A 12 15.35 5.09 8.62
C HIS A 12 16.23 4.33 9.63
N GLY A 13 16.64 3.10 9.30
CA GLY A 13 17.57 2.33 10.12
C GLY A 13 18.97 2.95 10.24
N LEU A 14 19.46 3.61 9.18
CA LEU A 14 20.72 4.37 9.23
C LEU A 14 20.58 5.65 10.06
N MET A 15 19.45 6.36 9.94
CA MET A 15 19.17 7.58 10.69
C MET A 15 19.01 7.33 12.20
N GLN A 16 18.38 6.22 12.59
CA GLN A 16 18.35 5.80 13.99
C GLN A 16 19.75 5.57 14.55
N LYS A 17 20.67 5.02 13.75
CA LYS A 17 22.07 4.84 14.16
C LYS A 17 22.78 6.19 14.28
N ALA A 18 22.63 7.09 13.31
CA ALA A 18 23.20 8.43 13.34
C ALA A 18 22.68 9.26 14.53
N TYR A 19 21.39 9.15 14.86
CA TYR A 19 20.81 9.78 16.05
C TYR A 19 21.44 9.25 17.34
N LYS A 20 21.61 7.92 17.47
CA LYS A 20 22.29 7.32 18.64
C LYS A 20 23.75 7.76 18.76
N LEU A 21 24.40 8.06 17.65
CA LEU A 21 25.77 8.59 17.60
C LEU A 21 25.83 10.10 17.85
N GLY A 22 24.67 10.78 17.95
CA GLY A 22 24.59 12.23 18.17
C GLY A 22 24.85 13.07 16.91
N GLU A 23 24.95 12.44 15.74
CA GLU A 23 25.24 13.10 14.46
C GLU A 23 23.97 13.66 13.78
N LEU A 24 22.79 13.20 14.21
CA LEU A 24 21.49 13.59 13.65
C LEU A 24 20.60 14.19 14.73
N SER A 25 19.83 15.22 14.38
CA SER A 25 18.84 15.78 15.31
C SER A 25 17.61 14.86 15.45
N LEU A 26 16.94 14.93 16.59
CA LEU A 26 15.69 14.20 16.83
C LEU A 26 14.60 14.59 15.80
N ASN A 27 14.56 15.86 15.40
CA ASN A 27 13.55 16.36 14.45
C ASN A 27 13.71 15.70 13.08
N GLU A 28 14.93 15.52 12.59
CA GLU A 28 15.18 14.82 11.32
C GLU A 28 14.78 13.36 11.41
N LEU A 29 15.07 12.69 12.53
CA LEU A 29 14.63 11.31 12.75
C LEU A 29 13.10 11.18 12.72
N LEU A 30 12.40 12.09 13.42
CA LEU A 30 10.94 12.11 13.48
C LEU A 30 10.33 12.38 12.11
N LEU A 31 10.88 13.33 11.35
CA LEU A 31 10.45 13.63 9.98
C LEU A 31 10.57 12.41 9.08
N HIS A 32 11.70 11.68 9.14
CA HIS A 32 11.88 10.46 8.35
C HIS A 32 10.97 9.32 8.80
N SER A 33 10.69 9.21 10.10
CA SER A 33 9.70 8.27 10.61
C SER A 33 8.30 8.55 10.07
N GLN A 34 7.90 9.82 10.03
CA GLN A 34 6.61 10.24 9.48
C GLN A 34 6.50 9.89 7.99
N GLN A 35 7.52 10.22 7.20
CA GLN A 35 7.56 9.89 5.77
C GLN A 35 7.41 8.39 5.51
N LEU A 36 8.00 7.55 6.36
CA LEU A 36 7.89 6.10 6.27
C LEU A 36 6.47 5.60 6.58
N VAL A 37 5.83 6.16 7.61
CA VAL A 37 4.43 5.85 7.95
C VAL A 37 3.50 6.26 6.82
N ASP A 38 3.66 7.47 6.29
CA ASP A 38 2.85 7.99 5.18
C ASP A 38 3.02 7.16 3.91
N ALA A 39 4.25 6.77 3.58
CA ALA A 39 4.53 5.92 2.43
C ALA A 39 3.87 4.54 2.56
N ARG A 40 3.81 3.98 3.76
CA ARG A 40 3.13 2.71 4.03
C ARG A 40 1.61 2.85 3.91
N GLY A 41 1.04 3.90 4.49
CA GLY A 41 -0.39 4.20 4.37
C GLY A 41 -0.84 4.34 2.92
N ARG A 42 -0.03 5.00 2.07
CA ARG A 42 -0.32 5.12 0.62
C ARG A 42 -0.37 3.78 -0.10
N ILE A 43 0.51 2.84 0.25
CA ILE A 43 0.51 1.50 -0.36
C ILE A 43 -0.72 0.72 0.10
N ASP A 44 -1.07 0.79 1.37
CA ASP A 44 -2.22 0.08 1.89
C ASP A 44 -3.53 0.65 1.32
N GLN A 45 -3.63 1.98 1.16
CA GLN A 45 -4.75 2.59 0.45
C GLN A 45 -4.83 2.12 -1.01
N ALA A 46 -3.70 2.12 -1.74
CA ALA A 46 -3.68 1.68 -3.13
C ALA A 46 -4.12 0.20 -3.30
N LYS A 47 -3.85 -0.66 -2.30
CA LYS A 47 -4.35 -2.05 -2.31
C LYS A 47 -5.86 -2.11 -2.13
N ILE A 48 -6.42 -1.28 -1.25
CA ILE A 48 -7.87 -1.18 -1.02
C ILE A 48 -8.54 -0.68 -2.30
N ASP A 49 -8.05 0.42 -2.87
CA ASP A 49 -8.57 1.01 -4.11
C ASP A 49 -8.53 0.00 -5.27
N TYR A 50 -7.45 -0.78 -5.37
CA TYR A 50 -7.33 -1.85 -6.36
C TYR A 50 -8.39 -2.95 -6.16
N ALA A 51 -8.57 -3.41 -4.92
CA ALA A 51 -9.56 -4.45 -4.61
C ALA A 51 -10.99 -3.97 -4.88
N GLU A 52 -11.30 -2.72 -4.54
CA GLU A 52 -12.58 -2.08 -4.84
C GLU A 52 -12.81 -1.99 -6.35
N SER A 53 -11.82 -1.46 -7.08
CA SER A 53 -11.88 -1.32 -8.54
C SER A 53 -12.09 -2.66 -9.25
N LEU A 54 -11.37 -3.70 -8.79
CA LEU A 54 -11.51 -5.05 -9.33
C LEU A 54 -12.90 -5.63 -9.02
N SER A 55 -13.39 -5.45 -7.80
CA SER A 55 -14.72 -5.92 -7.39
C SER A 55 -15.83 -5.26 -8.23
N LEU A 56 -15.73 -3.95 -8.45
CA LEU A 56 -16.64 -3.21 -9.32
C LEU A 56 -16.56 -3.70 -10.78
N LEU A 57 -15.37 -3.98 -11.29
CA LEU A 57 -15.19 -4.51 -12.64
C LEU A 57 -15.86 -5.89 -12.79
N LEU A 58 -15.68 -6.79 -11.82
CA LEU A 58 -16.30 -8.11 -11.81
C LEU A 58 -17.83 -8.04 -11.68
N LEU A 59 -18.34 -7.11 -10.88
CA LEU A 59 -19.77 -6.86 -10.76
C LEU A 59 -20.36 -6.32 -12.07
N ASN A 60 -19.75 -5.27 -12.64
CA ASN A 60 -20.24 -4.64 -13.88
C ASN A 60 -20.15 -5.57 -15.09
N SER A 61 -19.14 -6.44 -15.13
CA SER A 61 -19.02 -7.47 -16.19
C SER A 61 -19.99 -8.64 -16.01
N HIS A 62 -20.84 -8.63 -14.99
CA HIS A 62 -21.80 -9.70 -14.66
C HIS A 62 -21.12 -11.08 -14.47
N GLN A 63 -19.81 -11.12 -14.19
CA GLN A 63 -19.09 -12.37 -13.95
C GLN A 63 -19.45 -13.01 -12.60
N LEU A 64 -19.87 -12.19 -11.63
CA LEU A 64 -20.32 -12.67 -10.31
C LEU A 64 -21.76 -13.19 -10.33
N TRP A 65 -22.55 -12.77 -11.32
CA TRP A 65 -23.91 -13.25 -11.58
C TRP A 65 -23.98 -13.70 -13.04
N PRO A 66 -23.47 -14.91 -13.35
CA PRO A 66 -23.82 -15.50 -14.63
C PRO A 66 -25.34 -15.56 -14.67
N LEU A 67 -25.94 -14.75 -15.55
CA LEU A 67 -27.31 -14.95 -15.99
C LEU A 67 -27.36 -16.43 -16.35
N HIS A 68 -28.12 -17.22 -15.59
CA HIS A 68 -28.16 -18.67 -15.74
C HIS A 68 -28.15 -19.01 -17.22
N GLU A 69 -27.24 -19.93 -17.57
CA GLU A 69 -27.32 -20.68 -18.81
C GLU A 69 -28.78 -20.93 -19.10
N ASP A 70 -29.17 -20.59 -20.33
CA ASP A 70 -30.48 -20.78 -20.88
C ASP A 70 -31.13 -22.03 -20.25
N HIS A 71 -32.17 -21.82 -19.43
CA HIS A 71 -33.18 -22.83 -19.17
C HIS A 71 -33.97 -23.08 -20.48
N GLN A 72 -33.26 -23.44 -21.55
CA GLN A 72 -33.75 -24.03 -22.78
C GLN A 72 -33.35 -25.51 -22.77
N ALA A 73 -34.05 -26.29 -21.94
CA ALA A 73 -34.15 -27.73 -22.12
C ALA A 73 -35.31 -28.26 -21.25
N GLU A 74 -36.54 -27.88 -21.58
CA GLU A 74 -37.74 -28.74 -21.46
C GLU A 74 -38.89 -28.18 -22.31
#